data_AF-A0A2E5CBL8-F1
#
_entry.id   AF-A0A2E5CBL8-F1
#
_cell.length_a   1.000
_cell.length_b   1.000
_cell.length_c   1.000
_cell.angle_alpha   90.00
_cell.angle_beta   90.00
_cell.angle_gamma   90.00
#
_symmetry.space_group_name_H-M   'P 1'
#
loop_
_entity.id
_entity.type
_entity.pdbx_description
1 polymer ?
#
loop_
_entity_poly.entity_id
_entity_poly.type
_entity_poly.pdbx_seq_one_letter_code
_entity_poly.pdbx_strand_id
1 'polypeptide(L)'
;MSMKILLFAIVFSMSCFSQKLELVHKTDGIIWGIDMVDESNLVFTNRDGRAKLLNLKTKKEKAINHPKVEEVGQGGLLDVHFHKEKDKEYIYYSFSEKTKDKKVVTSLARGEWADSQVNGLKTIFTSNAHSETSRHFGSRIEIIGDQLFLSIGDRGVRDQAQKLSSHNGSVLRM
;
A
#
# COMPACT_ATOMS: atom_id res chain seq x y z
N MET A 1 71.76 23.52 17.27
CA MET A 1 70.89 23.74 16.09
C MET A 1 69.58 22.99 16.36
N SER A 2 68.52 23.68 16.79
CA SER A 2 67.24 23.04 17.16
C SER A 2 66.26 23.18 16.01
N MET A 3 65.91 22.06 15.38
CA MET A 3 65.03 22.00 14.21
C MET A 3 63.59 21.83 14.69
N LYS A 4 62.76 22.86 14.50
CA LYS A 4 61.33 22.80 14.79
C LYS A 4 60.61 22.20 13.58
N ILE A 5 60.00 21.02 13.77
CA ILE A 5 59.13 20.39 12.77
C ILE A 5 57.71 20.90 13.02
N LEU A 6 57.13 21.56 12.01
CA LEU A 6 55.75 22.03 12.04
C LEU A 6 54.86 20.95 11.41
N LEU A 7 54.02 20.31 12.23
CA LEU A 7 53.10 19.27 11.78
C LEU A 7 51.82 19.93 11.21
N PHE A 8 51.59 19.80 9.90
CA PHE A 8 50.36 20.26 9.26
C PHE A 8 49.34 19.12 9.29
N ALA A 9 48.32 19.22 10.14
CA ALA A 9 47.21 18.28 10.15
C ALA A 9 46.20 18.66 9.06
N ILE A 10 46.10 17.84 8.00
CA ILE A 10 45.06 18.00 6.98
C ILE A 10 43.78 17.40 7.55
N VAL A 11 42.84 18.27 7.93
CA VAL A 11 41.49 17.85 8.34
C VAL A 11 40.66 17.67 7.08
N PHE A 12 40.39 16.43 6.69
CA PHE A 12 39.38 16.11 5.69
C PHE A 12 37.99 16.26 6.33
N SER A 13 37.22 17.26 5.92
CA SER A 13 35.80 17.33 6.25
C SER A 13 35.02 16.38 5.34
N MET A 14 34.48 15.30 5.91
CA MET A 14 33.46 14.53 5.21
C MET A 14 32.17 15.35 5.17
N SER A 15 31.72 15.72 3.97
CA SER A 15 30.38 16.26 3.79
C SER A 15 29.37 15.17 4.11
N CYS A 16 28.72 15.26 5.28
CA CYS A 16 27.57 14.44 5.60
C CYS A 16 26.42 14.87 4.68
N PHE A 17 26.05 14.02 3.72
CA PHE A 17 24.87 14.24 2.90
C PHE A 17 23.62 14.04 3.78
N SER A 18 23.04 15.15 4.23
CA SER A 18 21.71 15.14 4.84
C SER A 18 20.67 15.35 3.75
N GLN A 19 19.76 14.39 3.58
CA GLN A 19 18.60 14.60 2.70
C GLN A 19 17.62 15.54 3.39
N LYS A 20 17.33 16.66 2.72
CA LYS A 20 16.28 17.58 3.18
C LYS A 20 14.93 16.92 2.97
N LEU A 21 14.18 16.73 4.05
CA LEU A 21 12.78 16.31 3.98
C LEU A 21 11.90 17.54 3.73
N GLU A 22 10.98 17.42 2.79
CA GLU A 22 9.96 18.42 2.51
C GLU A 22 8.57 17.82 2.75
N LEU A 23 7.73 18.54 3.50
CA LEU A 23 6.34 18.14 3.65
C LEU A 23 5.61 18.39 2.32
N VAL A 24 5.33 17.30 1.60
CA VAL A 24 4.61 17.37 0.32
C VAL A 24 3.13 17.68 0.52
N HIS A 25 2.49 17.06 1.52
CA HIS A 25 1.07 17.21 1.79
C HIS A 25 0.71 16.70 3.20
N LYS A 26 -0.32 17.29 3.82
CA LYS A 26 -0.89 16.84 5.10
C LYS A 26 -2.38 16.55 4.92
N THR A 27 -2.84 15.40 5.40
CA THR A 27 -4.24 14.97 5.35
C THR A 27 -4.67 14.35 6.68
N ASP A 28 -5.97 14.19 6.87
CA ASP A 28 -6.54 13.54 8.04
C ASP A 28 -6.60 12.01 7.85
N GLY A 29 -6.31 11.27 8.91
CA GLY A 29 -6.35 9.80 8.95
C GLY A 29 -4.98 9.15 8.77
N ILE A 30 -4.96 7.82 8.83
CA ILE A 30 -3.74 7.02 8.71
C ILE A 30 -3.59 6.56 7.26
N ILE A 31 -2.68 7.15 6.50
CA ILE A 31 -2.38 6.70 5.13
C ILE A 31 -1.79 5.28 5.19
N TRP A 32 -2.27 4.38 4.32
CA TRP A 32 -1.80 3.01 4.26
C TRP A 32 -1.07 2.70 2.94
N GLY A 33 -1.73 2.93 1.81
CA GLY A 33 -1.17 2.75 0.47
C GLY A 33 -1.13 4.07 -0.29
N ILE A 34 -0.16 4.21 -1.20
CA ILE A 34 0.03 5.36 -2.09
C ILE A 34 0.52 4.81 -3.43
N ASP A 35 -0.02 5.31 -4.54
CA ASP A 35 0.53 5.07 -5.85
C ASP A 35 0.35 6.27 -6.80
N MET A 36 1.30 6.47 -7.70
CA MET A 36 1.23 7.54 -8.71
C MET A 36 0.34 7.08 -9.87
N VAL A 37 -0.63 7.90 -10.25
CA VAL A 37 -1.43 7.65 -11.47
C VAL A 37 -0.89 8.43 -12.67
N ASP A 38 -0.20 9.54 -12.41
CA ASP A 38 0.57 10.31 -13.38
C ASP A 38 1.61 11.20 -12.65
N GLU A 39 2.36 12.02 -13.38
CA GLU A 39 3.42 12.88 -12.80
C GLU A 39 2.93 13.88 -11.74
N SER A 40 1.66 14.25 -11.76
CA SER A 40 1.08 15.30 -10.92
C SER A 40 0.01 14.78 -9.96
N ASN A 41 -0.39 13.52 -10.07
CA ASN A 41 -1.47 12.95 -9.28
C ASN A 41 -1.08 11.60 -8.68
N LEU A 42 -1.43 11.43 -7.40
CA LEU A 42 -1.35 10.15 -6.72
C LEU A 42 -2.70 9.77 -6.14
N VAL A 43 -2.95 8.47 -6.06
CA VAL A 43 -4.02 7.91 -5.25
C VAL A 43 -3.45 7.44 -3.91
N PHE A 44 -4.24 7.56 -2.86
CA PHE A 44 -3.88 7.00 -1.57
C PHE A 44 -5.12 6.50 -0.82
N THR A 45 -4.86 5.61 0.12
CA THR A 45 -5.88 5.03 1.00
C THR A 45 -5.61 5.45 2.43
N ASN A 46 -6.69 5.68 3.18
CA ASN A 46 -6.67 5.76 4.62
C ASN A 46 -7.22 4.46 5.19
N ARG A 47 -6.58 3.94 6.24
CA ARG A 47 -6.98 2.69 6.90
C ARG A 47 -8.45 2.68 7.33
N ASP A 48 -8.98 3.84 7.71
CA ASP A 48 -10.38 4.04 8.12
C ASP A 48 -11.42 3.91 6.98
N GLY A 49 -11.00 3.52 5.77
CA GLY A 49 -11.92 3.19 4.69
C GLY A 49 -12.21 4.34 3.75
N ARG A 50 -11.23 5.22 3.50
CA ARG A 50 -11.34 6.32 2.53
C ARG A 50 -10.25 6.19 1.47
N ALA A 51 -10.60 6.39 0.20
CA ALA A 51 -9.63 6.52 -0.89
C ALA A 51 -9.72 7.92 -1.49
N LYS A 52 -8.57 8.49 -1.84
CA LYS A 52 -8.47 9.86 -2.34
C LYS A 52 -7.47 9.95 -3.47
N LEU A 53 -7.76 10.83 -4.42
CA LEU A 53 -6.82 11.37 -5.41
C LEU A 53 -6.27 12.69 -4.87
N LEU A 54 -4.96 12.86 -4.91
CA LEU A 54 -4.26 14.11 -4.57
C LEU A 54 -3.56 14.64 -5.81
N ASN A 55 -3.85 15.89 -6.16
CA ASN A 55 -3.06 16.63 -7.12
C ASN A 55 -1.88 17.32 -6.41
N LEU A 56 -0.66 16.92 -6.72
CA LEU A 56 0.57 17.37 -6.05
C LEU A 56 0.88 18.86 -6.27
N LYS A 57 0.39 19.46 -7.36
CA LYS A 57 0.60 20.88 -7.68
C LYS A 57 -0.37 21.78 -6.92
N THR A 58 -1.66 21.46 -6.99
CA THR A 58 -2.74 22.26 -6.38
C THR A 58 -3.01 21.91 -4.93
N LYS A 59 -2.46 20.78 -4.44
CA LYS A 59 -2.70 20.21 -3.10
C LYS A 59 -4.17 19.90 -2.80
N LYS A 60 -4.98 19.75 -3.85
CA LYS A 60 -6.41 19.42 -3.73
C LYS A 60 -6.61 17.91 -3.66
N GLU A 61 -7.44 17.49 -2.72
CA GLU A 61 -7.91 16.12 -2.57
C GLU A 61 -9.29 15.94 -3.19
N LYS A 62 -9.55 14.75 -3.73
CA LYS A 62 -10.86 14.33 -4.23
C LYS A 62 -11.12 12.91 -3.76
N ALA A 63 -12.28 12.66 -3.15
CA ALA A 63 -12.70 11.30 -2.82
C ALA A 63 -12.94 10.50 -4.11
N ILE A 64 -12.47 9.25 -4.13
CA ILE A 64 -12.65 8.32 -5.25
C ILE A 64 -13.33 7.05 -4.76
N ASN A 65 -13.97 6.32 -5.67
CA ASN A 65 -14.69 5.09 -5.32
C ASN A 65 -13.73 3.99 -4.81
N HIS A 66 -14.17 3.24 -3.81
CA HIS A 66 -13.38 2.25 -3.07
C HIS A 66 -14.30 1.16 -2.47
N PRO A 67 -13.75 -0.01 -2.07
CA PRO A 67 -14.58 -1.05 -1.46
C PRO A 67 -15.04 -0.63 -0.07
N LYS A 68 -16.15 -1.23 0.39
CA LYS A 68 -16.51 -1.20 1.82
C LYS A 68 -15.54 -2.10 2.58
N VAL A 69 -15.08 -1.65 3.74
CA VAL A 69 -14.06 -2.35 4.54
C VAL A 69 -14.54 -2.59 5.97
N GLU A 70 -13.88 -3.51 6.66
CA GLU A 70 -14.00 -3.69 8.11
C GLU A 70 -12.75 -3.10 8.79
N GLU A 71 -12.84 -1.89 9.33
CA GLU A 71 -11.74 -1.31 10.12
C GLU A 71 -11.70 -1.96 11.50
N VAL A 72 -10.70 -2.81 11.73
CA VAL A 72 -10.48 -3.44 13.04
C VAL A 72 -9.01 -3.80 13.24
N GLY A 73 -8.41 -3.27 14.31
CA GLY A 73 -6.98 -3.46 14.61
C GLY A 73 -6.07 -2.98 13.48
N GLN A 74 -5.42 -3.92 12.79
CA GLN A 74 -4.57 -3.65 11.62
C GLN A 74 -5.33 -3.67 10.28
N GLY A 75 -6.61 -4.07 10.29
CA GLY A 75 -7.47 -4.11 9.11
C GLY A 75 -8.05 -2.75 8.76
N GLY A 76 -8.44 -2.58 7.50
CA GLY A 76 -9.02 -1.38 6.94
C GLY A 76 -9.03 -1.40 5.41
N LEU A 77 -9.07 -0.21 4.82
CA LEU A 77 -8.65 -0.04 3.43
C LEU A 77 -7.12 0.05 3.40
N LEU A 78 -6.47 -0.93 2.79
CA LEU A 78 -5.05 -1.14 2.92
C LEU A 78 -4.33 -0.65 1.67
N ASP A 79 -3.64 -1.50 0.91
CA ASP A 79 -2.86 -1.07 -0.25
C ASP A 79 -3.72 -0.59 -1.42
N VAL A 80 -3.16 0.30 -2.23
CA VAL A 80 -3.69 0.74 -3.53
C VAL A 80 -2.59 0.65 -4.56
N HIS A 81 -2.93 0.15 -5.75
CA HIS A 81 -1.99 0.02 -6.85
C HIS A 81 -2.64 0.46 -8.16
N PHE A 82 -1.97 1.36 -8.87
CA PHE A 82 -2.34 1.79 -10.21
C PHE A 82 -1.58 0.98 -11.24
N HIS A 83 -2.29 0.51 -12.26
CA HIS A 83 -1.66 -0.26 -13.32
C HIS A 83 -2.32 -0.01 -14.67
N LYS A 84 -1.49 0.12 -15.70
CA LYS A 84 -1.93 0.25 -17.08
C LYS A 84 -1.82 -1.10 -17.78
N GLU A 85 -2.96 -1.63 -18.21
CA GLU A 85 -3.07 -2.86 -18.98
C GLU A 85 -3.51 -2.50 -20.41
N LYS A 86 -2.56 -2.52 -21.36
CA LYS A 86 -2.79 -2.11 -22.75
C LYS A 86 -3.33 -0.67 -22.83
N ASP A 87 -4.54 -0.49 -23.33
CA ASP A 87 -5.22 0.80 -23.50
C ASP A 87 -6.11 1.17 -22.30
N LYS A 88 -6.13 0.35 -21.26
CA LYS A 88 -6.93 0.56 -20.06
C LYS A 88 -6.07 0.78 -18.84
N GLU A 89 -6.63 1.54 -17.90
CA GLU A 89 -6.00 1.82 -16.62
C GLU A 89 -6.88 1.27 -15.51
N TYR A 90 -6.25 0.76 -14.46
CA TYR A 90 -6.93 0.08 -13.37
C TYR A 90 -6.39 0.55 -12.03
N ILE A 91 -7.29 0.67 -11.06
CA ILE A 91 -6.95 0.75 -9.65
C ILE A 91 -7.30 -0.58 -8.99
N TYR A 92 -6.32 -1.10 -8.25
CA TYR A 92 -6.46 -2.24 -7.37
C TYR A 92 -6.46 -1.77 -5.92
N TYR A 93 -7.31 -2.40 -5.10
CA TYR A 93 -7.34 -2.18 -3.66
C TYR A 93 -7.25 -3.50 -2.95
N SER A 94 -6.38 -3.59 -1.94
CA SER A 94 -6.49 -4.65 -0.94
C SER A 94 -7.12 -4.09 0.33
N PHE A 95 -7.96 -4.90 0.96
CA PHE A 95 -8.76 -4.43 2.09
C PHE A 95 -9.19 -5.59 2.99
N SER A 96 -9.55 -5.27 4.23
CA SER A 96 -10.23 -6.20 5.12
C SER A 96 -11.73 -6.27 4.77
N GLU A 97 -12.16 -7.42 4.29
CA GLU A 97 -13.55 -7.71 3.96
C GLU A 97 -14.22 -8.49 5.09
N LYS A 98 -15.41 -8.03 5.51
CA LYS A 98 -16.31 -8.84 6.35
C LYS A 98 -17.19 -9.70 5.44
N THR A 99 -16.84 -10.98 5.35
CA THR A 99 -17.56 -11.98 4.55
C THR A 99 -18.96 -12.26 5.09
N LYS A 100 -19.80 -12.95 4.29
CA LYS A 100 -21.16 -13.35 4.69
C LYS A 100 -21.19 -14.20 5.97
N ASP A 101 -20.15 -15.02 6.17
CA ASP A 101 -19.99 -15.86 7.36
C ASP A 101 -19.39 -15.10 8.55
N LYS A 102 -19.41 -13.76 8.50
CA LYS A 102 -18.92 -12.82 9.53
C LYS A 102 -17.41 -12.90 9.82
N LYS A 103 -16.63 -13.59 8.98
CA LYS A 103 -15.16 -13.63 9.06
C LYS A 103 -14.56 -12.40 8.40
N VAL A 104 -13.46 -11.89 8.98
CA VAL A 104 -12.70 -10.75 8.43
C VAL A 104 -11.41 -11.25 7.79
N VAL A 105 -11.29 -11.04 6.48
CA VAL A 105 -10.22 -11.59 5.62
C VAL A 105 -9.64 -10.51 4.71
N THR A 106 -8.45 -10.75 4.15
CA THR A 106 -7.89 -9.86 3.11
C THR A 106 -8.53 -10.19 1.77
N SER A 107 -9.00 -9.17 1.06
CA SER A 107 -9.61 -9.27 -0.27
C SER A 107 -8.98 -8.27 -1.23
N LEU A 108 -9.15 -8.51 -2.53
CA LEU A 108 -8.66 -7.68 -3.63
C LEU A 108 -9.83 -7.23 -4.48
N ALA A 109 -9.93 -5.92 -4.72
CA ALA A 109 -10.87 -5.34 -5.65
C ALA A 109 -10.14 -4.62 -6.79
N ARG A 110 -10.78 -4.56 -7.96
CA ARG A 110 -10.30 -3.85 -9.15
C ARG A 110 -11.42 -3.01 -9.75
N GLY A 111 -11.10 -1.81 -10.19
CA GLY A 111 -11.98 -0.98 -11.02
C GLY A 111 -11.18 -0.25 -12.10
N GLU A 112 -11.84 0.12 -13.19
CA GLU A 112 -11.24 0.87 -14.29
C GLU A 112 -11.01 2.32 -13.85
N TRP A 113 -9.80 2.83 -14.05
CA TRP A 113 -9.45 4.23 -13.80
C TRP A 113 -9.75 5.06 -15.05
N ALA A 114 -10.72 5.96 -14.95
CA ALA A 114 -11.05 6.89 -16.03
C ALA A 114 -11.67 8.17 -15.44
N ASP A 115 -11.42 9.31 -16.05
CA ASP A 115 -11.94 10.62 -15.64
C ASP A 115 -11.68 10.95 -14.15
N SER A 116 -10.51 10.53 -13.67
CA SER A 116 -10.10 10.69 -12.27
C SER A 116 -11.10 10.06 -11.29
N GLN A 117 -11.64 8.89 -11.65
CA GLN A 117 -12.59 8.08 -10.89
C GLN A 117 -12.32 6.58 -11.09
N VAL A 118 -12.81 5.77 -10.15
CA VAL A 118 -12.77 4.30 -10.22
C VAL A 118 -14.15 3.75 -10.59
N ASN A 119 -14.26 3.21 -11.81
CA ASN A 119 -15.51 2.74 -12.39
C ASN A 119 -15.60 1.22 -12.37
N GLY A 120 -16.83 0.69 -12.21
CA GLY A 120 -17.08 -0.76 -12.29
C GLY A 120 -16.33 -1.58 -11.24
N LEU A 121 -16.08 -1.01 -10.06
CA LEU A 121 -15.33 -1.63 -8.97
C LEU A 121 -15.94 -2.98 -8.56
N LYS A 122 -15.12 -4.03 -8.55
CA LYS A 122 -15.51 -5.40 -8.17
C LYS A 122 -14.45 -6.05 -7.30
N THR A 123 -14.87 -6.79 -6.28
CA THR A 123 -14.00 -7.76 -5.59
C THR A 123 -13.70 -8.89 -6.56
N ILE A 124 -12.42 -9.10 -6.86
CA ILE A 124 -11.92 -10.12 -7.79
C ILE A 124 -11.28 -11.31 -7.07
N PHE A 125 -10.94 -11.15 -5.79
CA PHE A 125 -10.42 -12.22 -4.95
C PHE A 125 -10.75 -11.97 -3.47
N THR A 126 -11.07 -13.04 -2.75
CA THR A 126 -11.30 -13.04 -1.30
C THR A 126 -10.48 -14.17 -0.70
N SER A 127 -9.56 -13.87 0.22
CA SER A 127 -8.74 -14.92 0.83
C SER A 127 -9.55 -15.82 1.75
N ASN A 128 -9.15 -17.09 1.86
CA ASN A 128 -9.71 -18.00 2.87
C ASN A 128 -8.97 -17.89 4.23
N ALA A 129 -8.02 -16.96 4.35
CA ALA A 129 -7.26 -16.71 5.57
C ALA A 129 -8.10 -15.94 6.59
N HIS A 130 -8.78 -16.67 7.46
CA HIS A 130 -9.63 -16.12 8.51
C HIS A 130 -9.16 -16.52 9.90
N SER A 131 -9.46 -15.67 10.88
CA SER A 131 -9.32 -15.95 12.30
C SER A 131 -10.15 -14.93 13.10
N GLU A 132 -10.27 -15.15 14.41
CA GLU A 132 -10.90 -14.22 15.35
C GLU A 132 -9.98 -13.05 15.76
N THR A 133 -8.80 -12.91 15.14
CA THR A 133 -7.85 -11.83 15.48
C THR A 133 -8.01 -10.61 14.57
N SER A 134 -7.46 -9.48 15.02
CA SER A 134 -7.45 -8.21 14.28
C SER A 134 -6.07 -7.83 13.73
N ARG A 135 -5.16 -8.79 13.57
CA ARG A 135 -3.77 -8.57 13.14
C ARG A 135 -3.33 -9.43 11.95
N HIS A 136 -2.23 -9.05 11.31
CA HIS A 136 -1.54 -9.80 10.27
C HIS A 136 -2.39 -10.02 9.01
N PHE A 137 -2.87 -8.94 8.40
CA PHE A 137 -3.63 -9.01 7.15
C PHE A 137 -2.74 -9.20 5.90
N GLY A 138 -1.44 -8.91 5.96
CA GLY A 138 -0.64 -8.73 4.74
C GLY A 138 -1.08 -7.43 4.07
N SER A 139 -1.17 -7.41 2.73
CA SER A 139 -1.93 -6.45 1.91
C SER A 139 -1.23 -6.07 0.60
N ARG A 140 0.12 -6.03 0.58
CA ARG A 140 0.91 -5.50 -0.54
C ARG A 140 0.49 -6.12 -1.87
N ILE A 141 0.19 -5.25 -2.84
CA ILE A 141 -0.07 -5.58 -4.25
C ILE A 141 1.17 -5.19 -5.04
N GLU A 142 1.54 -6.01 -6.02
CA GLU A 142 2.54 -5.67 -7.04
C GLU A 142 2.18 -6.35 -8.35
N ILE A 143 2.38 -5.70 -9.50
CA ILE A 143 2.16 -6.33 -10.81
C ILE A 143 3.47 -6.33 -11.59
N ILE A 144 3.93 -7.53 -11.98
CA ILE A 144 5.19 -7.72 -12.70
C ILE A 144 4.89 -8.44 -14.01
N GLY A 145 5.08 -7.76 -15.13
CA GLY A 145 4.59 -8.24 -16.43
C GLY A 145 3.07 -8.42 -16.38
N ASP A 146 2.60 -9.61 -16.74
CA ASP A 146 1.17 -9.95 -16.71
C ASP A 146 0.71 -10.64 -15.41
N GLN A 147 1.55 -10.66 -14.37
CA GLN A 147 1.28 -11.39 -13.12
C GLN A 147 1.02 -10.45 -11.96
N LEU A 148 -0.06 -10.71 -11.21
CA LEU A 148 -0.38 -9.98 -9.99
C LEU A 148 0.11 -10.75 -8.77
N PHE A 149 0.82 -10.07 -7.89
CA PHE A 149 1.26 -10.57 -6.60
C PHE A 149 0.47 -9.91 -5.47
N LEU A 150 -0.01 -10.72 -4.53
CA LEU A 150 -0.73 -10.26 -3.34
C LEU A 150 -0.20 -10.96 -2.09
N SER A 151 0.27 -10.18 -1.12
CA SER A 151 0.67 -10.73 0.19
C SER A 151 -0.54 -10.90 1.12
N ILE A 152 -0.63 -12.06 1.76
CA ILE A 152 -1.64 -12.39 2.76
C ILE A 152 -0.93 -12.76 4.07
N GLY A 153 -1.27 -12.06 5.15
CA GLY A 153 -0.70 -12.38 6.46
C GLY A 153 -1.31 -13.65 7.07
N ASP A 154 -0.68 -14.17 8.13
CA ASP A 154 -1.13 -15.41 8.79
C ASP A 154 -2.35 -15.24 9.69
N ARG A 155 -2.92 -14.03 9.78
CA ARG A 155 -4.04 -13.65 10.65
C ARG A 155 -3.84 -14.05 12.12
N GLY A 156 -2.59 -14.12 12.58
CA GLY A 156 -2.23 -14.52 13.94
C GLY A 156 -2.28 -16.02 14.21
N VAL A 157 -2.48 -16.86 13.18
CA VAL A 157 -2.57 -18.32 13.30
C VAL A 157 -1.42 -18.96 12.53
N ARG A 158 -0.24 -18.97 13.15
CA ARG A 158 1.04 -19.30 12.50
C ARG A 158 1.04 -20.67 11.81
N ASP A 159 0.46 -21.69 12.45
CA ASP A 159 0.41 -23.05 11.91
C ASP A 159 -0.38 -23.16 10.59
N GLN A 160 -1.31 -22.22 10.33
CA GLN A 160 -2.06 -22.19 9.07
C GLN A 160 -1.18 -21.78 7.89
N ALA A 161 -0.08 -21.04 8.13
CA ALA A 161 0.86 -20.66 7.08
C ALA A 161 1.65 -21.84 6.49
N GLN A 162 1.65 -22.98 7.17
CA GLN A 162 2.26 -24.22 6.68
C GLN A 162 1.28 -25.12 5.91
N LYS A 163 0.00 -24.74 5.82
CA LYS A 163 -1.02 -25.55 5.13
C LYS A 163 -1.25 -25.01 3.72
N LEU A 164 -0.89 -25.80 2.71
CA LEU A 164 -1.00 -25.41 1.29
C LEU A 164 -2.44 -25.10 0.82
N SER A 165 -3.46 -25.62 1.52
CA SER A 165 -4.87 -25.31 1.24
C SER A 165 -5.32 -23.95 1.80
N SER A 166 -4.45 -23.26 2.53
CA SER A 166 -4.72 -21.99 3.21
C SER A 166 -3.92 -20.86 2.57
N HIS A 167 -4.53 -19.67 2.48
CA HIS A 167 -3.84 -18.46 2.05
C HIS A 167 -3.09 -17.77 3.20
N ASN A 168 -3.22 -18.23 4.46
CA ASN A 168 -2.51 -17.63 5.59
C ASN A 168 -1.00 -17.56 5.31
N GLY A 169 -0.38 -16.40 5.55
CA GLY A 169 1.09 -16.25 5.50
C GLY A 169 1.71 -16.54 4.12
N SER A 170 1.01 -16.20 3.04
CA SER A 170 1.41 -16.52 1.67
C SER A 170 1.65 -15.27 0.81
N VAL A 171 2.39 -15.45 -0.29
CA VAL A 171 2.40 -14.52 -1.41
C VAL A 171 1.72 -15.24 -2.57
N LEU A 172 0.54 -14.75 -2.95
CA LEU A 172 -0.23 -15.28 -4.06
C LEU A 172 0.29 -14.69 -5.36
N ARG A 173 0.29 -15.50 -6.42
CA ARG A 173 0.55 -15.09 -7.80
C ARG A 173 -0.66 -15.46 -8.65
N MET A 174 -1.30 -14.48 -9.27
CA MET A 174 -2.55 -14.60 -10.02
C MET A 174 -2.40 -14.13 -11.46
#